data_AF-A0A355RZT2-F1
#
_entry.id   AF-A0A355RZT2-F1
#
_cell.length_a   1.000
_cell.length_b   1.000
_cell.length_c   1.000
_cell.angle_alpha   90.00
_cell.angle_beta   90.00
_cell.angle_gamma   90.00
#
_symmetry.space_group_name_H-M   'P 1'
#
loop_
_entity.id
_entity.type
_entity.pdbx_description
1 polymer ?
#
loop_
_entity_poly.entity_id
_entity_poly.type
_entity_poly.pdbx_seq_one_letter_code
_entity_poly.pdbx_strand_id
1 'polypeptide(L)' 'MSFEEIKRTDPEVYDIIMKEISRQRTHIELIASENFTSEAIMQAQGSELTNKYAEGYPGKRYYGGCEFVDEVETLARE' A
#
# COMPACT_ATOMS: atom_id res chain seq x y z
N MET A 1 -2.36 4.81 10.64
CA MET A 1 -2.11 3.35 10.45
C MET A 1 -1.51 2.75 11.71
N SER A 2 -1.89 1.51 12.03
CA SER A 2 -1.35 0.74 13.17
C SER A 2 -0.26 -0.21 12.71
N PHE A 3 0.85 -0.28 13.45
CA PHE A 3 1.96 -1.20 13.19
C PHE A 3 2.13 -2.25 14.30
N GLU A 4 1.09 -2.46 15.13
CA GLU A 4 1.16 -3.36 16.30
C GLU A 4 1.45 -4.82 15.92
N GLU A 5 0.93 -5.27 14.78
CA GLU A 5 1.18 -6.63 14.32
C GLU A 5 2.65 -6.83 13.93
N ILE A 6 3.24 -5.88 13.21
CA ILE A 6 4.67 -5.90 12.88
C ILE A 6 5.50 -5.80 14.16
N LYS A 7 5.13 -4.93 15.11
CA LYS A 7 5.82 -4.84 16.41
C LYS A 7 5.86 -6.18 17.15
N ARG A 8 4.78 -6.95 17.08
CA ARG A 8 4.66 -8.26 17.73
C ARG A 8 5.45 -9.35 17.00
N THR A 9 5.43 -9.36 15.67
CA THR A 9 6.04 -10.43 14.86
C THR A 9 7.50 -10.16 14.50
N ASP A 10 7.86 -8.90 14.27
CA ASP A 10 9.17 -8.42 13.84
C ASP A 10 9.49 -7.04 14.47
N PRO A 11 9.91 -7.02 15.75
CA PRO A 11 10.20 -5.77 16.46
C PRO A 11 11.36 -4.98 15.86
N GLU A 12 12.31 -5.64 15.19
CA GLU A 12 13.44 -4.97 14.54
C GLU A 12 12.96 -4.13 13.35
N VAL A 13 12.10 -4.70 12.51
CA VAL A 13 11.48 -3.95 11.39
C VAL A 13 10.59 -2.82 11.91
N TYR A 14 9.81 -3.06 12.97
CA TYR A 14 9.01 -2.01 13.61
C TYR A 14 9.88 -0.82 14.04
N ASP A 15 11.00 -1.07 14.73
CA ASP A 15 11.89 -0.02 15.21
C ASP A 15 12.50 0.79 14.06
N ILE A 16 12.83 0.15 12.94
CA ILE A 16 13.33 0.83 11.73
C ILE A 16 12.24 1.71 11.11
N ILE A 17 11.01 1.21 10.99
CA ILE A 17 9.87 1.99 10.48
C ILE A 17 9.65 3.25 11.34
N MET A 18 9.67 3.12 12.66
CA MET A 18 9.48 4.26 13.57
C MET A 18 10.59 5.29 13.45
N LYS A 19 11.85 4.85 13.26
CA LYS A 19 12.98 5.75 12.99
C LYS A 19 12.80 6.52 11.68
N GLU A 20 12.37 5.86 10.60
CA GLU A 20 12.16 6.53 9.31
C GLU A 20 10.99 7.53 9.35
N ILE A 21 9.90 7.19 10.03
CA ILE A 21 8.79 8.13 10.26
C ILE A 21 9.29 9.39 10.97
N SER A 22 10.11 9.22 12.00
CA SER A 22 10.71 10.35 12.73
C SER A 22 11.62 11.18 11.82
N ARG A 23 12.47 10.54 11.01
CA ARG A 23 13.36 11.19 10.06
C ARG A 23 12.57 12.08 9.09
N GLN A 24 11.57 11.52 8.39
CA GLN A 24 10.74 12.25 7.42
C GLN A 24 10.01 13.45 8.04
N ARG A 25 9.56 13.35 9.30
CA ARG A 25 8.83 14.42 9.99
C ARG A 25 9.73 15.54 10.52
N THR A 26 11.02 15.29 10.66
CA THR A 26 11.97 16.23 11.27
C THR A 26 12.95 16.85 10.28
N HIS A 27 12.94 16.39 9.02
CA HIS A 27 13.82 16.86 7.97
C HIS A 27 13.05 17.58 6.86
N ILE A 28 13.70 18.52 6.20
CA ILE A 28 13.17 19.17 5.00
C ILE A 28 13.55 18.30 3.81
N GLU A 29 12.56 17.78 3.11
CA GLU A 29 12.79 17.00 1.89
C GLU A 29 12.85 17.92 0.67
N LEU A 30 13.97 17.87 -0.06
CA LEU A 30 14.24 18.71 -1.23
C LEU A 30 14.39 17.89 -2.53
N ILE A 31 14.12 16.59 -2.47
CA ILE A 31 14.16 15.72 -3.64
C ILE A 31 12.88 15.96 -4.44
N ALA A 32 13.02 16.55 -5.63
CA ALA A 32 11.90 17.02 -6.44
C ALA A 32 10.89 15.93 -6.87
N SER A 33 11.31 14.67 -6.86
CA SER A 33 10.46 13.52 -7.24
C SER A 33 9.85 12.79 -6.04
N GLU A 34 10.24 13.13 -4.80
CA GLU A 34 9.64 12.56 -3.60
C GLU A 34 8.40 13.35 -3.18
N ASN A 35 7.50 12.68 -2.46
CA ASN A 35 6.29 13.30 -1.97
C ASN A 35 5.75 12.55 -0.74
N PHE A 36 4.91 13.22 0.03
CA PHE A 36 4.16 12.61 1.12
C PHE A 36 2.75 12.27 0.62
N THR A 37 2.45 10.98 0.54
CA THR A 37 1.12 10.52 0.16
C THR A 37 0.11 10.66 1.32
N SER A 38 -1.18 10.54 1.02
CA SER A 38 -2.23 10.57 2.04
C SER A 38 -2.37 9.23 2.77
N GLU A 39 -2.90 9.27 3.99
CA GLU A 39 -3.17 8.04 4.76
C GLU A 39 -4.15 7.09 4.02
N ALA A 40 -5.11 7.64 3.26
CA ALA A 40 -6.04 6.84 2.47
C ALA A 40 -5.34 5.99 1.41
N ILE A 41 -4.32 6.54 0.74
CA ILE A 41 -3.51 5.79 -0.25
C ILE A 41 -2.72 4.68 0.45
N MET A 42 -2.13 4.96 1.62
CA MET A 42 -1.38 3.96 2.36
C MET A 42 -2.29 2.81 2.86
N GLN A 43 -3.52 3.11 3.29
CA GLN A 43 -4.52 2.11 3.66
C GLN A 43 -4.89 1.20 2.49
N ALA A 44 -5.12 1.77 1.30
CA ALA A 44 -5.43 0.98 0.10
C ALA A 44 -4.25 0.06 -0.28
N GLN A 45 -3.02 0.57 -0.23
CA GLN A 45 -1.80 -0.18 -0.57
C GLN A 45 -1.50 -1.33 0.40
N GLY A 46 -1.96 -1.25 1.65
CA GLY A 46 -1.85 -2.32 2.65
C GLY A 46 -3.08 -3.22 2.77
N SER A 47 -4.02 -3.17 1.83
CA SER A 47 -5.28 -3.91 1.88
C SER A 47 -5.17 -5.34 1.35
N GLU A 48 -6.23 -6.14 1.53
CA GLU A 48 -6.41 -7.50 0.98
C GLU A 48 -6.24 -7.60 -0.53
N LEU A 49 -6.31 -6.48 -1.27
CA LEU A 49 -6.00 -6.46 -2.71
C LEU A 49 -4.58 -7.00 -2.99
N THR A 50 -3.65 -6.88 -2.04
CA THR A 50 -2.29 -7.43 -2.15
C THR A 50 -2.25 -8.96 -2.28
N ASN A 51 -3.29 -9.66 -1.81
CA ASN A 51 -3.34 -11.11 -1.80
C ASN A 51 -3.87 -11.66 -3.14
N LYS A 52 -4.50 -10.82 -3.96
CA LYS A 52 -5.22 -11.28 -5.14
C LYS A 52 -4.36 -11.27 -6.40
N TYR A 53 -4.17 -12.46 -6.98
CA TYR A 53 -3.63 -12.61 -8.33
C TYR A 53 -4.75 -12.45 -9.37
N ALA A 54 -4.63 -11.47 -10.27
CA ALA A 54 -5.66 -11.10 -11.24
C ALA A 54 -5.09 -10.88 -12.66
N GLU A 55 -4.34 -11.85 -13.17
CA GLU A 55 -3.76 -11.78 -14.52
C GLU A 55 -4.82 -11.63 -15.62
N GLY A 56 -4.53 -10.79 -16.61
CA GLY A 56 -5.45 -10.40 -17.69
C GLY A 56 -6.04 -9.01 -17.47
N TYR A 57 -7.15 -8.71 -18.15
CA TYR A 57 -7.88 -7.45 -18.03
C TYR A 57 -9.28 -7.69 -17.44
N PRO A 58 -9.97 -6.65 -16.93
CA PRO A 58 -11.35 -6.77 -16.47
C PRO A 58 -12.26 -7.48 -17.49
N GLY A 59 -13.01 -8.48 -17.03
CA GLY A 59 -13.85 -9.35 -17.88
C GLY A 59 -13.10 -10.35 -18.78
N LYS A 60 -11.76 -10.34 -18.77
CA LYS A 60 -10.86 -11.24 -19.52
C LYS A 60 -9.69 -11.72 -18.65
N ARG A 61 -10.01 -12.23 -17.46
CA ARG A 61 -9.02 -12.76 -16.52
C ARG A 61 -8.68 -14.21 -16.83
N TYR A 62 -7.45 -14.61 -16.56
CA TYR A 62 -7.01 -16.01 -16.64
C TYR A 62 -7.51 -16.84 -15.46
N TYR A 63 -7.84 -16.18 -14.34
CA TYR A 63 -8.26 -16.82 -13.09
C TYR A 63 -9.59 -16.24 -12.58
N GLY A 64 -10.35 -17.07 -11.86
CA GLY A 64 -11.62 -16.68 -11.26
C GLY A 64 -11.49 -15.84 -9.98
N GLY A 65 -12.63 -15.33 -9.49
CA GLY A 65 -12.72 -14.57 -8.23
C GLY A 65 -12.09 -13.17 -8.30
N CYS A 66 -12.20 -12.50 -9.44
CA CYS A 66 -11.64 -11.16 -9.68
C CYS A 66 -12.71 -10.06 -9.73
N GLU A 67 -13.96 -10.36 -9.36
CA GLU A 67 -15.11 -9.43 -9.44
C GLU A 67 -14.79 -8.03 -8.90
N PHE A 68 -14.32 -7.94 -7.66
CA PHE A 68 -14.01 -6.64 -7.03
C PHE A 68 -12.67 -6.04 -7.49
N VAL A 69 -11.73 -6.86 -8.00
CA VAL A 69 -10.49 -6.33 -8.59
C VAL A 69 -10.77 -5.70 -9.95
N ASP A 70 -11.72 -6.25 -10.70
CA ASP A 70 -12.19 -5.67 -11.96
C ASP A 70 -12.88 -4.31 -11.72
N GLU A 71 -13.67 -4.19 -10.65
CA GLU A 71 -14.28 -2.90 -10.25
C GLU A 71 -13.24 -1.84 -9.94
N VAL A 72 -12.27 -2.13 -9.05
CA VAL A 72 -11.25 -1.14 -8.66
C VAL A 72 -10.31 -0.78 -9.82
N GLU A 73 -9.95 -1.74 -10.68
CA GLU A 73 -9.14 -1.46 -11.88
C GLU A 73 -9.91 -0.61 -12.89
N THR A 74 -11.22 -0.84 -13.04
CA THR A 74 -12.06 -0.02 -13.91
C THR A 74 -12.16 1.41 -13.38
N LEU A 75 -12.42 1.59 -12.09
CA LEU A 75 -12.47 2.92 -11.45
C LEU A 75 -11.13 3.68 -11.53
N ALA A 76 -10.01 2.98 -11.39
CA ALA A 76 -8.68 3.61 -11.46
C ALA A 76 -8.30 4.08 -12.87
N ARG A 77 -8.95 3.55 -13.91
CA ARG A 77 -8.71 3.92 -15.30
C ARG A 77 -9.54 5.14 -15.75
N GLU A 78 -10.72 5.32 -15.18
CA GLU A 78 -11.60 6.47 -15.45
C GLU A 78 -11.00 7.78 -14.92
#